data_AF-A0AB34HIN5-F1
#
_entry.id   AF-A0AB34HIN5-F1
#
_cell.length_a   1.000
_cell.length_b   1.000
_cell.length_c   1.000
_cell.angle_alpha   90.00
_cell.angle_beta   90.00
_cell.angle_gamma   90.00
#
_symmetry.space_group_name_H-M   'P 1'
#
loop_
_entity.id
_entity.type
_entity.pdbx_description
1 polymer ?
#
loop_
_entity_poly.entity_id
_entity_poly.type
_entity_poly.pdbx_seq_one_letter_code
_entity_poly.pdbx_strand_id
1 'polypeptide(L)'
;DLTLKHGWRTGAIIPELRSELRIMNTEQYIQTMTWLQTLTGLLEQMQVHRDAESQLVLQEWKKERKEMREMTKGSFNTQFGSLFRTDQNPTYFLRRLSRFADIYMASLSCLLSYDVSHTFYPRRTPLQHELPAWSDRPPAARLPLLQEAQAK
;
A
#
# COMPACT_ATOMS: atom_id res chain seq x y z
N ASP A 1 -25.49 -7.38 4.14
CA ASP A 1 -24.74 -6.14 4.42
C ASP A 1 -25.51 -5.37 5.48
N LEU A 2 -24.89 -5.06 6.61
CA LEU A 2 -25.57 -4.37 7.72
C LEU A 2 -25.88 -2.91 7.33
N THR A 3 -25.01 -2.30 6.54
CA THR A 3 -25.19 -0.98 5.92
C THR A 3 -26.44 -0.96 5.03
N LEU A 4 -26.59 -1.92 4.12
CA LEU A 4 -27.72 -1.97 3.18
C LEU A 4 -29.06 -2.30 3.87
N LYS A 5 -29.03 -3.06 4.97
CA LYS A 5 -30.26 -3.50 5.67
C LYS A 5 -30.69 -2.55 6.78
N HIS A 6 -29.75 -1.86 7.44
CA HIS A 6 -30.02 -1.08 8.65
C HIS A 6 -29.44 0.34 8.62
N GLY A 7 -28.66 0.72 7.61
CA GLY A 7 -28.07 2.06 7.48
C GLY A 7 -26.96 2.39 8.48
N TRP A 8 -26.45 1.39 9.22
CA TRP A 8 -25.41 1.61 10.22
C TRP A 8 -24.07 1.90 9.57
N ARG A 9 -23.32 2.85 10.15
CA ARG A 9 -21.91 3.07 9.83
C ARG A 9 -21.05 2.02 10.52
N THR A 10 -20.06 1.50 9.80
CA THR A 10 -19.27 0.36 10.26
C THR A 10 -17.79 0.69 10.31
N GLY A 11 -17.15 0.32 11.43
CA GLY A 11 -15.71 0.39 11.61
C GLY A 11 -15.13 -1.01 11.85
N ALA A 12 -13.96 -1.30 11.28
CA ALA A 12 -13.25 -2.55 11.50
C ALA A 12 -11.95 -2.33 12.29
N ILE A 13 -11.73 -3.15 13.32
CA ILE A 13 -10.49 -3.19 14.08
C ILE A 13 -9.67 -4.38 13.58
N ILE A 14 -8.47 -4.13 13.08
CA ILE A 14 -7.58 -5.12 12.47
C ILE A 14 -6.22 -5.02 13.14
N PRO A 15 -5.96 -5.79 14.20
CA PRO A 15 -4.71 -5.70 14.96
C PRO A 15 -3.45 -5.91 14.10
N GLU A 16 -3.53 -6.78 13.09
CA GLU A 16 -2.47 -7.09 12.14
C GLU A 16 -2.05 -5.87 11.29
N LEU A 17 -2.90 -4.86 11.18
CA LEU A 17 -2.56 -3.60 10.50
C LEU A 17 -1.34 -2.93 11.15
N ARG A 18 -1.15 -3.06 12.46
CA ARG A 18 -0.02 -2.43 13.17
C ARG A 18 1.33 -2.98 12.71
N SER A 19 1.45 -4.31 12.57
CA SER A 19 2.71 -4.93 12.14
C SER A 19 3.00 -4.60 10.68
N GLU A 20 1.98 -4.61 9.81
CA GLU A 20 2.15 -4.23 8.41
C GLU A 20 2.55 -2.76 8.25
N LEU A 21 1.90 -1.83 8.95
CA LEU A 21 2.30 -0.42 8.93
C LEU A 21 3.73 -0.21 9.44
N ARG A 22 4.18 -0.98 10.44
CA ARG A 22 5.56 -0.90 10.93
C ARG A 22 6.57 -1.30 9.85
N ILE A 23 6.31 -2.41 9.15
CA ILE A 23 7.15 -2.86 8.02
C ILE A 23 7.14 -1.80 6.92
N MET A 24 5.96 -1.33 6.51
CA MET A 24 5.80 -0.36 5.42
C MET A 24 6.44 1.00 5.70
N ASN A 25 6.50 1.41 6.96
CA ASN A 25 7.13 2.67 7.36
C ASN A 25 8.65 2.58 7.55
N THR A 26 9.25 1.40 7.36
CA THR A 26 10.70 1.24 7.44
C THR A 26 11.35 1.87 6.22
N GLU A 27 12.45 2.60 6.41
CA GLU A 27 13.18 3.26 5.33
C GLU A 27 13.57 2.27 4.22
N GLN A 28 14.06 1.09 4.60
CA GLN A 28 14.40 0.01 3.67
C GLN A 28 13.21 -0.39 2.77
N TYR A 29 12.01 -0.50 3.33
CA TYR A 29 10.82 -0.86 2.57
C TYR A 29 10.42 0.25 1.60
N ILE A 30 10.47 1.51 2.05
CA ILE A 30 10.15 2.68 1.23
C ILE A 30 11.13 2.80 0.06
N GLN A 31 12.44 2.67 0.32
CA GLN A 31 13.48 2.70 -0.70
C GLN A 31 13.31 1.55 -1.70
N THR A 32 13.09 0.33 -1.21
CA THR A 32 12.87 -0.85 -2.06
C THR A 32 11.65 -0.66 -2.98
N MET A 33 10.54 -0.17 -2.44
CA MET A 33 9.32 0.06 -3.23
C MET A 33 9.51 1.17 -4.27
N THR A 34 10.20 2.25 -3.89
CA THR A 34 10.53 3.35 -4.81
C THR A 34 11.42 2.85 -5.94
N TRP A 35 12.45 2.06 -5.62
CA TRP A 35 13.34 1.48 -6.63
C TRP A 35 12.61 0.48 -7.53
N LEU A 36 11.71 -0.35 -6.99
CA LEU A 36 10.84 -1.25 -7.78
C LEU A 36 9.97 -0.47 -8.78
N GLN A 37 9.45 0.70 -8.39
CA GLN A 37 8.67 1.57 -9.27
C GLN A 37 9.55 2.17 -10.38
N THR A 38 10.72 2.73 -10.02
CA THR A 38 11.68 3.27 -10.97
C THR A 38 12.12 2.22 -11.99
N LEU A 39 12.51 1.03 -11.51
CA LEU A 39 12.94 -0.07 -12.37
C LEU A 39 11.80 -0.54 -13.29
N THR A 40 10.55 -0.54 -12.82
CA THR A 40 9.40 -0.84 -13.68
C THR A 40 9.25 0.18 -14.80
N GLY A 41 9.38 1.48 -14.49
CA GLY A 41 9.34 2.55 -15.50
C GLY A 41 10.47 2.46 -16.52
N LEU A 42 11.70 2.17 -16.07
CA LEU A 42 12.85 1.96 -16.94
C LEU A 42 12.65 0.76 -17.88
N LEU A 43 12.14 -0.36 -17.34
CA LEU A 43 11.81 -1.54 -18.13
C LEU A 43 10.74 -1.24 -19.18
N GLU A 44 9.73 -0.44 -18.85
CA GLU A 44 8.67 -0.04 -19.79
C GLU A 44 9.25 0.83 -20.93
N GLN A 45 10.11 1.79 -20.61
CA GLN A 45 10.76 2.65 -21.59
C GLN A 45 11.72 1.89 -22.51
N MET A 46 12.49 0.93 -21.97
CA MET A 46 13.49 0.20 -22.74
C MET A 46 12.95 -0.87 -23.68
N GLN A 47 11.65 -1.18 -23.65
CA GLN A 47 11.03 -2.18 -24.55
C GLN A 47 11.12 -1.82 -26.04
N VAL A 48 11.41 -0.57 -26.39
CA VAL A 48 11.56 -0.11 -27.79
C VAL A 48 12.88 -0.57 -28.42
N HIS A 49 13.90 -0.85 -27.60
CA HIS A 49 15.24 -1.24 -28.04
C HIS A 49 15.33 -2.75 -28.26
N ARG A 50 15.87 -3.17 -29.42
CA ARG A 50 15.98 -4.59 -29.83
C ARG A 50 17.42 -5.07 -30.01
N ASP A 51 18.39 -4.19 -29.84
CA ASP A 51 19.81 -4.51 -29.91
C ASP A 51 20.23 -5.52 -28.81
N ALA A 52 21.27 -6.30 -29.11
CA ALA A 52 21.72 -7.37 -28.24
C ALA A 52 22.18 -6.85 -26.87
N GLU A 53 22.87 -5.71 -26.83
CA GLU A 53 23.33 -5.06 -25.60
C GLU A 53 22.16 -4.63 -24.72
N SER A 54 21.15 -3.93 -25.28
CA SER A 54 19.94 -3.56 -24.53
C SER A 54 19.18 -4.78 -24.01
N GLN A 55 19.15 -5.89 -24.76
CA GLN A 55 18.52 -7.12 -24.29
C GLN A 55 19.24 -7.71 -23.07
N LEU A 56 20.58 -7.62 -22.99
CA LEU A 56 21.32 -8.07 -21.81
C LEU A 56 20.97 -7.24 -20.58
N VAL A 57 20.96 -5.91 -20.71
CA VAL A 57 20.58 -4.99 -19.62
C VAL A 57 19.14 -5.25 -19.16
N LEU A 58 18.20 -5.47 -20.09
CA LEU A 58 16.82 -5.80 -19.76
C LEU A 58 16.69 -7.10 -18.94
N GLN A 59 17.51 -8.11 -19.23
CA GLN A 59 17.51 -9.35 -18.46
C GLN A 59 18.08 -9.15 -17.05
N GLU A 60 19.13 -8.34 -16.93
CA GLU A 60 19.71 -7.98 -15.63
C GLU A 60 18.69 -7.24 -14.75
N TRP A 61 18.02 -6.22 -15.29
CA TRP A 61 16.97 -5.50 -14.55
C TRP A 61 15.77 -6.38 -14.22
N LYS A 62 15.39 -7.32 -15.09
CA LYS A 62 14.33 -8.30 -14.76
C LYS A 62 14.73 -9.20 -13.60
N LYS A 63 16.00 -9.62 -13.54
CA LYS A 63 16.54 -10.41 -12.43
C LYS A 63 16.55 -9.59 -11.14
N GLU A 64 17.06 -8.38 -11.18
CA GLU A 64 17.08 -7.46 -10.02
C GLU A 64 15.66 -7.19 -9.51
N ARG A 65 14.70 -6.93 -10.41
CA ARG A 65 13.27 -6.79 -10.05
C ARG A 65 12.75 -7.98 -9.29
N LYS A 66 13.11 -9.20 -9.72
CA LYS A 66 12.67 -10.44 -9.10
C LYS A 66 13.25 -10.58 -7.70
N GLU A 67 14.55 -10.34 -7.53
CA GLU A 67 15.23 -10.40 -6.23
C GLU A 67 14.61 -9.40 -5.23
N MET A 68 14.34 -8.18 -5.68
CA MET A 68 13.68 -7.17 -4.86
C MET A 68 12.25 -7.53 -4.46
N ARG A 69 11.48 -8.16 -5.36
CA ARG A 69 10.14 -8.68 -5.04
C ARG A 69 10.20 -9.78 -3.98
N GLU A 70 11.19 -10.67 -4.08
CA GLU A 70 11.41 -11.75 -3.10
C GLU A 70 11.81 -11.18 -1.73
N MET A 71 12.71 -10.20 -1.69
CA MET A 71 13.09 -9.49 -0.46
C MET A 71 11.88 -8.80 0.20
N THR A 72 11.07 -8.10 -0.59
CA THR A 72 9.87 -7.41 -0.10
C THR A 72 8.85 -8.42 0.46
N LYS A 73 8.67 -9.56 -0.21
CA LYS A 73 7.78 -10.64 0.26
C LYS A 73 8.25 -11.21 1.60
N GLY A 74 9.56 -11.37 1.77
CA GLY A 74 10.18 -11.87 3.01
C GLY A 74 10.02 -10.95 4.22
N SER A 75 9.65 -9.68 4.01
CA SER A 75 9.41 -8.72 5.10
C SER A 75 8.07 -8.93 5.81
N PHE A 76 7.14 -9.65 5.19
CA PHE A 76 5.83 -9.97 5.76
C PHE A 76 5.82 -11.40 6.34
N ASN A 77 4.63 -11.88 6.73
CA ASN A 77 4.48 -13.25 7.23
C ASN A 77 5.06 -14.26 6.22
N THR A 78 5.94 -15.16 6.68
CA THR A 78 6.66 -16.09 5.81
C THR A 78 5.75 -17.09 5.10
N GLN A 79 4.61 -17.44 5.70
CA GLN A 79 3.66 -18.42 5.15
C GLN A 79 2.64 -17.77 4.22
N PHE A 80 2.05 -16.65 4.64
CA PHE A 80 0.90 -16.05 3.95
C PHE A 80 1.19 -14.70 3.28
N GLY A 81 2.31 -14.07 3.59
CA GLY A 81 2.63 -12.71 3.13
C GLY A 81 1.80 -11.64 3.84
N SER A 82 1.53 -10.53 3.14
CA SER A 82 0.67 -9.46 3.63
C SER A 82 -0.80 -9.89 3.61
N LEU A 83 -1.54 -9.53 4.65
CA LEU A 83 -2.98 -9.71 4.77
C LEU A 83 -3.73 -8.85 3.74
N PHE A 84 -3.16 -7.71 3.34
CA PHE A 84 -3.82 -6.73 2.47
C PHE A 84 -3.44 -6.85 0.99
N ARG A 85 -2.25 -7.39 0.65
CA ARG A 85 -1.76 -7.39 -0.72
C ARG A 85 -0.98 -8.65 -1.11
N THR A 86 -1.14 -9.06 -2.36
CA THR A 86 -0.31 -10.07 -3.03
C THR A 86 0.29 -9.45 -4.29
N ASP A 87 1.60 -9.22 -4.29
CA ASP A 87 2.32 -8.47 -5.33
C ASP A 87 1.69 -7.08 -5.55
N GLN A 88 1.03 -6.85 -6.69
CA GLN A 88 0.35 -5.59 -7.00
C GLN A 88 -1.14 -5.60 -6.62
N ASN A 89 -1.71 -6.77 -6.35
CA ASN A 89 -3.16 -6.95 -6.24
C ASN A 89 -3.65 -6.96 -4.78
N PRO A 90 -4.79 -6.32 -4.48
CA PRO A 90 -5.39 -6.41 -3.16
C PRO A 90 -5.89 -7.85 -2.89
N THR A 91 -5.73 -8.32 -1.65
CA THR A 91 -6.21 -9.64 -1.24
C THR A 91 -7.75 -9.66 -1.18
N TYR A 92 -8.34 -10.86 -1.16
CA TYR A 92 -9.77 -11.02 -0.91
C TYR A 92 -10.21 -10.39 0.41
N PHE A 93 -9.37 -10.49 1.45
CA PHE A 93 -9.61 -9.85 2.75
C PHE A 93 -9.77 -8.33 2.60
N LEU A 94 -8.81 -7.65 1.96
CA LEU A 94 -8.88 -6.20 1.76
C LEU A 94 -10.09 -5.79 0.89
N ARG A 95 -10.39 -6.55 -0.16
CA ARG A 95 -11.58 -6.31 -1.01
C ARG A 95 -12.88 -6.42 -0.21
N ARG A 96 -12.98 -7.44 0.65
CA ARG A 96 -14.13 -7.65 1.52
C ARG A 96 -14.23 -6.54 2.56
N LEU A 97 -13.13 -6.20 3.23
CA LEU A 97 -13.04 -5.12 4.18
C LEU A 97 -13.54 -3.79 3.59
N SER A 98 -13.03 -3.43 2.41
CA SER A 98 -13.38 -2.17 1.72
C SER A 98 -14.87 -2.07 1.36
N ARG A 99 -15.59 -3.20 1.30
CA ARG A 99 -17.03 -3.22 1.06
C ARG A 99 -17.84 -3.09 2.36
N PHE A 100 -17.35 -3.66 3.46
CA PHE A 100 -18.13 -3.85 4.68
C PHE A 100 -17.80 -2.85 5.79
N ALA A 101 -16.68 -2.13 5.71
CA ALA A 101 -16.26 -1.14 6.70
C ALA A 101 -16.07 0.22 6.03
N ASP A 102 -16.72 1.25 6.58
CA ASP A 102 -16.49 2.65 6.17
C ASP A 102 -15.09 3.11 6.58
N ILE A 103 -14.63 2.67 7.75
CA ILE A 103 -13.28 2.95 8.29
C ILE A 103 -12.65 1.68 8.84
N TYR A 104 -11.33 1.58 8.77
CA TYR A 104 -10.59 0.50 9.43
C TYR A 104 -9.36 1.04 10.14
N MET A 105 -8.98 0.41 11.26
CA MET A 105 -7.90 0.87 12.13
C MET A 105 -7.27 -0.31 12.87
N ALA A 106 -6.08 -0.10 13.45
CA ALA A 106 -5.40 -1.15 14.23
C ALA A 106 -5.95 -1.29 15.65
N SER A 107 -6.46 -0.20 16.24
CA SER A 107 -7.05 -0.14 17.58
C SER A 107 -8.05 1.00 17.65
N LEU A 108 -9.04 0.89 18.54
CA LEU A 108 -10.00 1.98 18.82
C LEU A 108 -9.32 3.26 19.29
N SER A 109 -8.17 3.14 19.96
CA SER A 109 -7.36 4.28 20.41
C SER A 109 -6.99 5.22 19.26
N CYS A 110 -6.90 4.73 18.01
CA CYS A 110 -6.63 5.58 16.86
C CYS A 110 -7.68 6.69 16.68
N LEU A 111 -8.93 6.48 17.11
CA LEU A 111 -9.97 7.51 17.04
C LEU A 111 -9.80 8.62 18.08
N LEU A 112 -9.07 8.37 19.17
CA LEU A 112 -8.80 9.37 20.20
C LEU A 112 -7.89 10.50 19.69
N SER A 113 -7.18 10.26 18.58
CA SER A 113 -6.36 11.27 17.91
C SER A 113 -7.17 12.28 17.07
N TYR A 114 -8.49 12.09 16.97
CA TYR A 114 -9.39 12.95 16.20
C TYR A 114 -10.39 13.67 17.11
N ASP A 115 -10.80 14.87 16.68
CA ASP A 115 -11.91 15.58 17.30
C ASP A 115 -13.24 14.85 17.06
N VAL A 116 -14.19 15.01 17.97
CA VAL A 116 -15.56 14.48 17.87
C VAL A 116 -16.29 15.05 16.64
N SER A 117 -15.97 16.27 16.20
CA SER A 117 -16.49 16.88 14.97
C SER A 117 -15.70 16.56 13.71
N HIS A 118 -14.76 15.60 13.75
CA HIS A 118 -13.95 15.25 12.58
C HIS A 118 -14.78 14.60 11.48
N THR A 119 -14.60 15.05 10.24
CA THR A 119 -15.24 14.47 9.05
C THR A 119 -14.19 13.81 8.18
N PHE A 120 -14.32 12.49 7.99
CA PHE A 120 -13.44 11.72 7.11
C PHE A 120 -13.89 11.84 5.65
N TYR A 121 -12.97 12.26 4.77
CA TYR A 121 -13.19 12.33 3.32
C TYR A 121 -12.39 11.22 2.61
N PRO A 122 -13.02 10.11 2.18
CA PRO A 122 -12.32 9.05 1.49
C PRO A 122 -11.80 9.54 0.13
N ARG A 123 -10.57 9.17 -0.20
CA ARG A 123 -9.99 9.51 -1.50
C ARG A 123 -10.60 8.64 -2.60
N ARG A 124 -10.85 9.25 -3.77
CA ARG A 124 -11.32 8.54 -4.96
C ARG A 124 -10.18 7.70 -5.53
N THR A 125 -10.36 6.39 -5.62
CA THR A 125 -9.46 5.50 -6.35
C THR A 125 -9.70 5.68 -7.84
N PRO A 126 -8.71 6.12 -8.63
CA PRO A 126 -8.88 6.32 -10.06
C PRO A 126 -9.11 4.99 -10.77
N LEU A 127 -9.97 4.99 -11.80
CA LEU A 127 -10.11 3.87 -12.72
C LEU A 127 -8.91 3.80 -13.69
N GLN A 128 -8.73 2.67 -14.38
CA GLN A 128 -7.58 2.45 -15.27
C GLN A 128 -7.47 3.46 -16.43
N HIS A 129 -8.59 4.06 -16.83
CA HIS A 129 -8.65 5.10 -17.88
C HIS A 129 -8.70 6.52 -17.31
N GLU A 130 -8.72 6.67 -15.99
CA GLU A 130 -8.69 7.97 -15.33
C GLU A 130 -7.25 8.38 -15.07
N LEU A 131 -6.98 9.67 -15.24
CA LEU A 131 -5.66 10.19 -14.90
C LEU A 131 -5.40 9.99 -13.40
N PRO A 132 -4.20 9.54 -13.03
CA PRO A 132 -3.86 9.41 -11.63
C PRO A 132 -3.85 10.80 -10.99
N ALA A 133 -4.78 11.07 -10.07
CA ALA A 133 -4.98 12.38 -9.44
C ALA A 133 -3.82 12.85 -8.52
N TRP A 134 -2.66 12.20 -8.57
CA TRP A 134 -1.53 12.38 -7.67
C TRP A 134 -0.33 13.10 -8.29
N SER A 135 -0.48 13.72 -9.47
CA SER A 135 0.60 14.51 -10.07
C SER A 135 0.97 15.79 -9.30
N ASP A 136 0.17 16.25 -8.32
CA ASP A 136 0.37 17.57 -7.67
C ASP A 136 0.55 17.56 -6.13
N ARG A 137 0.99 16.46 -5.49
CA ARG A 137 1.36 16.54 -4.05
C ARG A 137 2.63 15.75 -3.71
N PRO A 138 3.67 16.39 -3.14
CA PRO A 138 4.84 15.66 -2.64
C PRO A 138 4.43 14.70 -1.49
N PRO A 139 5.18 13.61 -1.27
CA PRO A 139 4.90 12.62 -0.24
C PRO A 139 5.29 13.19 1.13
N ALA A 140 4.50 14.13 1.64
CA ALA A 140 4.79 14.81 2.92
C ALA A 140 3.54 15.18 3.71
N ALA A 141 2.42 14.49 3.52
CA ALA A 141 1.40 14.42 4.56
C ALA A 141 1.70 13.17 5.38
N ARG A 142 2.62 13.30 6.34
CA ARG A 142 2.71 12.38 7.48
C ARG A 142 1.27 12.19 7.96
N LEU A 143 0.72 10.99 7.78
CA LEU A 143 -0.49 10.60 8.48
C LEU A 143 -0.22 10.89 9.96
N PRO A 144 -1.12 11.56 10.70
CA PRO A 144 -0.97 11.81 12.14
C PRO A 144 -1.02 10.51 12.97
N LEU A 145 -0.80 9.35 12.36
CA LEU A 145 -0.70 8.05 13.00
C LEU A 145 0.70 7.77 13.58
N LEU A 146 1.66 8.68 13.39
CA LEU A 146 3.07 8.48 13.74
C LEU A 146 3.49 9.01 15.12
N GLN A 147 2.65 9.77 15.83
CA GLN A 147 3.08 10.38 17.10
C GLN A 147 2.91 9.47 18.32
N GLU A 148 2.09 8.40 18.23
CA GLU A 148 1.82 7.50 19.37
C GLU A 148 2.62 6.20 19.36
N ALA A 149 3.39 5.89 18.30
CA ALA A 149 4.26 4.71 18.28
C ALA A 149 5.58 4.90 19.06
N GLN A 150 5.83 6.10 19.61
CA GLN A 150 7.00 6.42 20.42
C GLN A 150 6.65 6.96 21.82
N ALA A 151 5.37 6.91 22.23
CA ALA A 151 4.95 7.28 23.57
C ALA A 151 4.42 6.05 24.32
N LYS A 152 5.32 5.47 25.11
CA LYS A 152 5.19 4.34 26.07
C LYS A 152 5.32 2.93 25.49
#